data_AF-A0A966KA82-F1
#
_entry.id   AF-A0A966KA82-F1
#
_cell.length_a   1.000
_cell.length_b   1.000
_cell.length_c   1.000
_cell.angle_alpha   90.00
_cell.angle_beta   90.00
_cell.angle_gamma   90.00
#
_symmetry.space_group_name_H-M   'P 1'
#
loop_
_entity.id
_entity.type
_entity.pdbx_description
1 polymer ?
#
loop_
_entity_poly.entity_id
_entity_poly.type
_entity_poly.pdbx_seq_one_letter_code
_entity_poly.pdbx_strand_id
1 'polypeptide(L)' 'TFAPKNPFLSTMITVGRLFPRGDRAPFIEPVAEQTLAKMITQEPGLSAWKIDATQKIARGFYISQAMVLTR' A
#
# COMPACT_ATOMS: atom_id res chain seq x y z
N THR A 1 -8.02 -3.46 -1.60
CA THR A 1 -6.60 -3.91 -1.59
C THR A 1 -5.71 -2.70 -1.71
N PHE A 2 -4.44 -2.79 -1.33
CA PHE A 2 -3.45 -1.70 -1.47
C PHE A 2 -2.12 -2.26 -1.96
N ALA A 3 -1.33 -1.43 -2.64
CA ALA A 3 0.04 -1.76 -2.99
C ALA A 3 0.91 -1.59 -1.74
N PRO A 4 1.54 -2.67 -1.21
CA PRO A 4 2.28 -2.56 0.03
C PRO A 4 3.59 -1.80 -0.20
N LYS A 5 3.87 -0.84 0.69
CA LYS A 5 5.15 -0.15 0.71
C LYS A 5 6.25 -1.10 1.17
N ASN A 6 7.21 -1.35 0.30
CA ASN A 6 8.44 -2.08 0.61
C ASN A 6 9.67 -1.28 0.14
N PRO A 7 10.87 -1.57 0.67
CA PRO A 7 12.08 -0.83 0.34
C PRO A 7 12.41 -0.86 -1.15
N PHE A 8 12.31 -2.04 -1.79
CA PHE A 8 12.61 -2.22 -3.20
C PHE A 8 11.73 -1.35 -4.11
N LEU A 9 10.42 -1.37 -3.89
CA LEU A 9 9.45 -0.55 -4.63
C LEU A 9 9.70 0.94 -4.38
N SER A 10 10.01 1.33 -3.15
CA SER A 10 10.33 2.73 -2.81
C SER A 10 11.59 3.21 -3.55
N THR A 11 12.61 2.36 -3.66
CA THR A 11 13.82 2.66 -4.45
C THR A 11 13.50 2.78 -5.94
N MET A 12 12.76 1.83 -6.52
CA MET A 12 12.38 1.89 -7.95
C MET A 12 11.55 3.14 -8.27
N ILE A 13 10.63 3.51 -7.39
CA ILE A 13 9.88 4.76 -7.50
C ILE A 13 10.81 5.98 -7.46
N THR A 14 11.79 5.98 -6.55
CA THR A 14 12.75 7.08 -6.40
C THR A 14 13.63 7.23 -7.63
N VAL A 15 14.13 6.12 -8.18
CA VAL A 15 14.87 6.07 -9.45
C VAL A 15 13.98 6.54 -10.62
N GLY A 16 12.73 6.08 -10.69
CA GLY A 16 11.76 6.48 -11.70
C GLY A 16 11.48 7.99 -11.73
N ARG A 17 11.55 8.67 -10.56
CA ARG A 17 11.41 10.13 -10.47
C ARG A 17 12.58 10.90 -11.10
N LEU A 18 13.72 10.26 -11.36
CA LEU A 18 14.87 10.90 -12.02
C LEU A 18 14.69 11.00 -13.54
N PHE A 19 13.76 10.25 -14.14
CA PHE A 19 13.45 10.35 -15.57
C PHE A 19 12.67 11.64 -15.92
N PRO A 20 12.76 12.15 -17.16
CA PRO A 20 11.95 13.28 -17.62
C PRO A 20 10.45 13.01 -17.47
N ARG A 21 9.63 14.03 -17.18
CA ARG A 21 8.18 13.86 -16.93
C ARG A 21 7.43 13.12 -18.05
N GLY A 22 7.85 13.28 -19.30
CA GLY A 22 7.23 12.63 -20.47
C GLY A 22 7.41 11.12 -20.53
N ASP A 23 8.43 10.58 -19.85
CA ASP A 23 8.80 9.15 -19.90
C ASP A 23 8.50 8.42 -18.58
N ARG A 24 7.79 9.07 -17.65
CA ARG A 24 7.43 8.47 -16.36
C ARG A 24 6.16 7.64 -16.50
N ALA A 25 6.20 6.41 -16.02
CA ALA A 25 5.00 5.62 -15.78
C ALA A 25 4.08 6.30 -14.73
N PRO A 26 2.74 6.10 -14.80
CA PRO A 26 1.81 6.63 -13.80
C PRO A 26 2.20 6.18 -12.38
N PHE A 27 2.16 7.13 -11.45
CA PHE A 27 2.59 6.92 -10.07
C PHE A 27 1.53 6.18 -9.26
N ILE A 28 1.94 5.15 -8.54
CA ILE A 28 1.12 4.49 -7.51
C ILE A 28 1.55 4.99 -6.13
N GLU A 29 0.62 5.13 -5.19
CA GLU A 29 0.90 5.51 -3.80
C GLU A 29 1.00 4.24 -2.93
N PRO A 30 2.21 3.71 -2.67
CA PRO A 30 2.36 2.51 -1.86
C PRO A 30 2.09 2.81 -0.39
N VAL A 31 1.24 2.00 0.23
CA VAL A 31 0.80 2.16 1.61
C VAL A 31 1.46 1.11 2.50
N ALA A 32 2.04 1.53 3.62
CA ALA A 32 2.54 0.59 4.63
C ALA A 32 1.35 0.02 5.42
N GLU A 33 1.25 -1.31 5.49
CA GLU A 33 0.18 -2.00 6.20
C GLU A 33 -0.02 -1.50 7.63
N GLN A 34 1.08 -1.39 8.40
CA GLN A 34 1.04 -0.97 9.79
C GLN A 34 0.53 0.48 9.94
N THR A 35 0.91 1.36 9.00
CA THR A 35 0.44 2.75 8.99
C THR A 35 -1.05 2.80 8.70
N LEU A 36 -1.52 2.06 7.69
CA LEU A 36 -2.93 1.98 7.35
C LEU A 36 -3.75 1.38 8.50
N ALA A 37 -3.26 0.30 9.10
CA ALA A 37 -3.90 -0.35 10.23
C ALA A 37 -4.06 0.63 11.41
N LYS A 38 -3.00 1.38 11.73
CA LYS A 38 -3.04 2.41 12.77
C LYS A 38 -4.06 3.50 12.45
N MET A 39 -4.09 4.00 11.21
CA MET A 39 -5.05 5.01 10.79
C MET A 39 -6.49 4.50 10.91
N ILE A 40 -6.76 3.26 10.50
CA ILE A 40 -8.09 2.64 10.62
C ILE A 40 -8.50 2.56 12.09
N THR A 41 -7.62 2.13 12.99
CA THR A 41 -7.92 2.03 14.43
C THR A 41 -8.12 3.40 15.09
N GLN A 42 -7.48 4.44 14.56
CA GLN A 42 -7.55 5.80 15.11
C GLN A 42 -8.72 6.62 14.55
N GLU A 43 -9.35 6.17 13.47
CA GLU A 43 -10.44 6.88 12.80
C GLU A 43 -11.77 6.65 13.54
N PRO A 44 -12.38 7.69 14.15
CA PRO A 44 -13.61 7.52 14.95
C PRO A 44 -14.78 6.94 14.14
N GLY A 45 -14.86 7.27 12.85
CA GLY A 45 -15.87 6.73 11.93
C GLY A 45 -15.75 5.23 11.67
N LEU A 46 -14.59 4.64 11.98
CA LEU A 46 -14.32 3.21 11.82
C LEU A 46 -14.25 2.47 13.16
N SER A 47 -14.65 3.10 14.27
CA SER A 47 -14.60 2.51 15.62
C SER A 47 -15.33 1.18 15.78
N ALA A 48 -16.38 0.93 14.98
CA ALA A 48 -17.09 -0.34 14.97
C ALA A 48 -16.42 -1.42 14.12
N TRP A 49 -15.42 -1.07 13.32
CA TRP A 49 -14.74 -1.98 12.41
C TRP A 49 -13.43 -2.46 13.02
N LYS A 50 -13.10 -3.73 12.78
CA LYS A 50 -11.83 -4.34 13.13
C LYS A 50 -11.17 -4.94 11.90
N ILE A 51 -9.84 -4.96 11.92
CA ILE A 51 -9.03 -5.68 10.94
C ILE A 51 -9.04 -7.15 11.33
N ASP A 52 -9.61 -8.00 10.46
CA ASP A 52 -9.81 -9.43 10.76
C ASP A 52 -8.70 -10.30 10.17
N ALA A 53 -8.34 -10.06 8.91
CA ALA A 53 -7.30 -10.80 8.23
C ALA A 53 -6.58 -9.93 7.20
N THR A 54 -5.32 -10.28 6.90
CA THR A 54 -4.56 -9.69 5.80
C THR A 54 -3.93 -10.77 4.94
N GLN A 55 -3.77 -10.50 3.65
CA GLN A 55 -3.13 -11.41 2.71
C GLN A 55 -2.28 -10.63 1.72
N LYS A 56 -1.01 -11.03 1.59
CA LYS A 56 -0.07 -10.46 0.61
C LYS A 56 0.17 -11.46 -0.51
N ILE A 57 0.01 -11.01 -1.75
CA ILE A 57 0.36 -11.74 -2.97
C ILE A 57 1.56 -11.04 -3.62
N ALA A 58 2.65 -11.78 -3.84
CA ALA A 58 3.83 -11.29 -4.53
C ALA A 58 4.27 -12.31 -5.60
N ARG A 59 4.28 -11.91 -6.87
CA ARG A 59 4.76 -12.71 -8.02
C ARG A 59 5.46 -11.82 -9.05
N GLY A 60 6.76 -12.03 -9.25
CA GLY A 60 7.56 -11.21 -10.15
C GLY A 60 7.47 -9.73 -9.77
N PHE A 61 6.99 -8.89 -10.68
CA PHE A 61 6.78 -7.46 -10.47
C PHE A 61 5.41 -7.12 -9.85
N TYR A 62 4.51 -8.09 -9.70
CA TYR A 62 3.20 -7.88 -9.13
C TYR A 62 3.22 -8.08 -7.62
N ILE A 63 2.80 -7.06 -6.87
CA ILE A 63 2.64 -7.12 -5.42
C ILE A 63 1.32 -6.46 -5.05
N SER A 64 0.47 -7.18 -4.31
CA SER A 64 -0.84 -6.72 -3.85
C SER A 64 -1.11 -7.18 -2.43
N GLN A 65 -1.77 -6.35 -1.64
CA GLN A 65 -2.17 -6.67 -0.28
C GLN A 65 -3.67 -6.46 -0.06
N ALA A 66 -4.32 -7.50 0.46
CA ALA A 66 -5.70 -7.48 0.93
C ALA A 66 -5.73 -7.31 2.46
N MET A 67 -6.70 -6.55 2.93
CA MET A 67 -7.01 -6.37 4.35
C MET A 67 -8.53 -6.42 4.48
N VAL A 68 -9.01 -7.37 5.28
CA VAL A 68 -10.43 -7.58 5.55
C VAL A 68 -10.81 -6.76 6.76
N LEU A 69 -11.87 -5.96 6.61
CA LEU A 69 -12.53 -5.26 7.69
C LEU A 69 -13.86 -5.93 7.98
N THR A 70 -14.14 -6.17 9.25
CA THR A 70 -15.42 -6.70 9.75
C THR A 70 -15.99 -5.77 10.81
N ARG A 71 -17.30 -5.77 10.98
CA ARG A 71 -18.03 -4.97 11.97
C ARG A 71 -18.68 -5.87 13.00
#